data_AF-A0AAW0F9K4-F1
#
_entry.id   AF-A0AAW0F9K4-F1
#
_cell.length_a   1.000
_cell.length_b   1.000
_cell.length_c   1.000
_cell.angle_alpha   90.00
_cell.angle_beta   90.00
_cell.angle_gamma   90.00
#
_symmetry.space_group_name_H-M   'P 1'
#
loop_
_entity.id
_entity.type
_entity.pdbx_description
1 polymer ?
#
loop_
_entity_poly.entity_id
_entity_poly.type
_entity_poly.pdbx_seq_one_letter_code
_entity_poly.pdbx_strand_id
1 'polypeptide(L)'
;MDPSAAARTLPIAEILGGFITVIGLGLVAYGVSVAQAYVYMLNCEGDPIWMKILVAVVVLLETSHTAILFRELWNYTIDAIVNPLVIGHIDWSIGVCRSLH
;
A
#
# COMPACT_ATOMS: atom_id res chain seq x y z
N MET A 1 2.62 35.87 4.23
CA MET A 1 2.35 34.42 4.26
C MET A 1 1.95 34.08 5.69
N ASP A 2 0.70 33.67 5.90
CA ASP A 2 0.15 33.43 7.24
C ASP A 2 0.86 32.22 7.87
N PRO A 3 1.53 32.37 9.03
CA PRO A 3 2.23 31.26 9.70
C PRO A 3 1.27 30.14 10.12
N SER A 4 -0.03 30.42 10.30
CA SER A 4 -1.04 29.41 10.61
C SER A 4 -1.42 28.53 9.41
N ALA A 5 -1.19 29.00 8.18
CA ALA A 5 -1.37 28.20 6.98
C ALA A 5 -0.19 27.22 6.79
N ALA A 6 1.04 27.66 7.04
CA ALA A 6 2.23 26.81 6.99
C ALA A 6 2.19 25.69 8.04
N ALA A 7 1.68 25.98 9.25
CA ALA A 7 1.52 24.98 10.30
C ALA A 7 0.53 23.86 9.94
N ARG A 8 -0.49 24.14 9.10
CA ARG A 8 -1.47 23.15 8.65
C ARG A 8 -0.96 22.27 7.50
N THR A 9 -0.02 22.74 6.70
CA THR A 9 0.51 21.99 5.54
C THR A 9 1.57 20.96 5.91
N LEU A 10 2.33 21.19 6.98
CA LEU A 10 3.36 20.27 7.48
C LEU A 10 2.82 18.86 7.80
N PRO A 11 1.75 18.68 8.60
CA PRO A 11 1.24 17.35 8.94
C PRO A 11 0.67 16.61 7.72
N ILE A 12 0.10 17.33 6.75
CA ILE A 12 -0.47 16.72 5.54
C ILE A 12 0.65 16.17 4.65
N ALA A 13 1.73 16.94 4.49
CA ALA A 13 2.90 16.51 3.71
C ALA A 13 3.61 15.30 4.34
N GLU A 14 3.69 15.25 5.67
CA GLU A 14 4.28 14.12 6.41
C GLU A 14 3.45 12.84 6.25
N ILE A 15 2.13 12.93 6.37
CA ILE A 15 1.21 11.80 6.15
C ILE A 15 1.31 11.29 4.70
N LEU A 16 1.29 12.19 3.72
CA LEU A 16 1.39 11.82 2.30
C LEU A 16 2.75 11.20 1.97
N GLY A 17 3.84 11.75 2.53
CA GLY A 17 5.19 11.22 2.37
C GLY A 17 5.37 9.82 2.98
N GLY A 18 4.80 9.59 4.16
CA GLY A 18 4.76 8.26 4.78
C GLY A 18 3.95 7.27 3.94
N PHE A 19 2.81 7.70 3.40
CA PHE A 19 1.94 6.85 2.58
C PHE A 19 2.62 6.43 1.27
N ILE A 20 3.26 7.35 0.55
CA ILE A 20 4.03 7.05 -0.66
C ILE A 20 5.18 6.08 -0.37
N THR A 21 5.83 6.23 0.79
CA THR A 21 6.92 5.34 1.23
C THR A 21 6.42 3.90 1.44
N VAL A 22 5.27 3.73 2.10
CA VAL A 22 4.64 2.42 2.33
C VAL A 22 4.24 1.77 1.01
N ILE A 23 3.66 2.53 0.08
CA ILE A 23 3.31 2.02 -1.26
C ILE A 23 4.55 1.59 -2.03
N GLY A 24 5.63 2.39 -1.99
CA GLY A 24 6.90 2.05 -2.62
C GLY A 24 7.47 0.73 -2.08
N LEU A 25 7.46 0.55 -0.76
CA LEU A 25 7.90 -0.69 -0.12
C LEU A 25 7.00 -1.87 -0.49
N GLY A 26 5.68 -1.68 -0.50
CA GLY A 26 4.71 -2.70 -0.93
C GLY A 26 4.92 -3.13 -2.38
N LEU A 27 5.26 -2.19 -3.28
CA LEU A 27 5.53 -2.50 -4.69
C LEU A 27 6.82 -3.32 -4.86
N VAL A 28 7.85 -3.05 -4.05
CA VAL A 28 9.08 -3.85 -4.02
C VAL A 28 8.78 -5.26 -3.51
N ALA A 29 8.02 -5.38 -2.41
CA ALA A 29 7.61 -6.67 -1.87
C ALA A 29 6.78 -7.48 -2.87
N TYR A 30 5.88 -6.83 -3.61
CA TYR A 30 5.13 -7.44 -4.70
C TYR A 30 6.05 -7.95 -5.81
N GLY A 31 7.02 -7.14 -6.24
CA GLY A 31 8.01 -7.56 -7.24
C GLY A 31 8.83 -8.78 -6.81
N VAL A 32 9.27 -8.83 -5.55
CA VAL A 32 9.96 -9.99 -4.97
C VAL A 32 9.04 -11.21 -4.95
N SER A 33 7.78 -11.05 -4.53
CA SER A 33 6.80 -12.14 -4.47
C SER A 33 6.52 -12.73 -5.85
N VAL A 34 6.41 -11.89 -6.89
CA VAL A 34 6.25 -12.34 -8.28
C VAL A 34 7.51 -13.05 -8.78
N ALA A 35 8.70 -12.54 -8.47
CA ALA A 35 9.96 -13.18 -8.84
C ALA A 35 10.11 -14.56 -8.16
N GLN A 36 9.76 -14.66 -6.88
CA GLN A 36 9.74 -15.92 -6.14
C GLN A 36 8.73 -16.90 -6.75
N ALA A 37 7.53 -16.44 -7.11
CA ALA A 37 6.53 -17.27 -7.78
C ALA A 37 7.00 -17.74 -9.17
N TYR A 38 7.70 -16.89 -9.92
CA TYR A 38 8.26 -17.25 -11.22
C TYR A 38 9.36 -18.30 -11.11
N VAL A 39 10.32 -18.12 -10.19
CA VAL A 39 11.36 -19.12 -9.91
C VAL A 39 10.75 -20.43 -9.40
N TYR A 40 9.70 -20.35 -8.58
CA TYR A 40 8.96 -21.51 -8.13
C TYR A 40 8.31 -22.26 -9.30
N MET A 41 7.66 -21.56 -10.23
CA MET A 41 7.07 -22.16 -11.43
C MET A 41 8.10 -22.92 -12.27
N LEU A 42 9.34 -22.41 -12.38
CA LEU A 42 10.42 -23.05 -13.13
C LEU A 42 10.99 -24.30 -12.45
N ASN A 43 10.89 -24.40 -11.12
CA ASN A 43 11.49 -25.51 -10.35
C ASN A 43 10.44 -26.46 -9.73
N CYS A 44 9.15 -26.32 -10.09
CA CYS A 44 8.05 -27.06 -9.46
C CYS A 44 7.87 -28.51 -9.94
N GLU A 45 8.86 -29.10 -10.63
CA GLU A 45 8.80 -30.51 -11.05
C GLU A 45 8.86 -31.44 -9.84
N GLY A 46 7.74 -32.13 -9.56
CA GLY A 46 7.60 -33.08 -8.46
C GLY A 46 7.01 -32.51 -7.16
N ASP A 47 6.71 -31.21 -7.11
CA ASP A 47 6.24 -30.55 -5.90
C ASP A 47 4.73 -30.79 -5.64
N PRO A 48 4.31 -30.93 -4.37
CA PRO A 48 2.92 -31.20 -4.03
C PRO A 48 2.02 -30.03 -4.44
N ILE A 49 0.82 -30.36 -4.96
CA ILE A 49 -0.19 -29.41 -5.44
C ILE A 49 -0.51 -28.32 -4.40
N TRP A 50 -0.40 -28.63 -3.10
CA TRP A 50 -0.65 -27.65 -2.04
C TRP A 50 0.33 -26.47 -2.05
N MET A 51 1.61 -26.70 -2.34
CA MET A 51 2.59 -25.60 -2.44
C MET A 51 2.27 -24.69 -3.63
N LYS A 52 1.83 -25.27 -4.76
CA LYS A 52 1.40 -24.49 -5.94
C LYS A 52 0.21 -23.59 -5.62
N ILE A 53 -0.79 -24.10 -4.91
CA ILE A 53 -1.95 -23.30 -4.51
C ILE A 53 -1.54 -22.22 -3.51
N LEU A 54 -0.66 -22.53 -2.55
CA LEU A 54 -0.17 -21.57 -1.57
C LEU A 54 0.53 -20.38 -2.26
N VAL A 55 1.42 -20.65 -3.22
CA VAL A 55 2.10 -19.60 -4.01
C VAL A 55 1.09 -18.77 -4.79
N ALA A 56 0.09 -19.40 -5.43
CA ALA A 56 -0.96 -18.68 -6.14
C ALA A 56 -1.78 -17.78 -5.21
N VAL A 57 -2.14 -18.27 -4.02
CA VAL A 57 -2.89 -17.49 -3.01
C VAL A 57 -2.06 -16.31 -2.52
N VAL A 58 -0.76 -16.51 -2.24
CA VAL A 58 0.14 -15.43 -1.79
C VAL A 58 0.25 -14.34 -2.86
N VAL A 59 0.45 -14.72 -4.13
CA VAL A 59 0.51 -13.75 -5.23
C VAL A 59 -0.81 -12.99 -5.36
N LEU A 60 -1.95 -13.67 -5.31
CA LEU A 60 -3.27 -13.02 -5.40
C LEU A 60 -3.51 -12.08 -4.23
N LEU A 61 -3.15 -12.49 -3.00
CA LEU A 61 -3.29 -11.68 -1.81
C LEU A 61 -2.44 -10.41 -1.92
N GLU A 62 -1.18 -10.53 -2.33
CA GLU A 62 -0.27 -9.38 -2.47
C GLU A 62 -0.69 -8.45 -3.64
N THR A 63 -1.21 -9.02 -4.72
CA THR A 63 -1.81 -8.25 -5.82
C THR A 63 -3.00 -7.45 -5.32
N SER A 64 -3.89 -8.08 -4.54
CA SER A 64 -5.07 -7.41 -3.98
C SER A 64 -4.69 -6.31 -2.99
N HIS A 65 -3.68 -6.56 -2.15
CA HIS A 65 -3.17 -5.57 -1.21
C HIS A 65 -2.59 -4.36 -1.95
N THR A 66 -1.77 -4.59 -2.96
CA THR A 66 -1.19 -3.54 -3.81
C THR A 66 -2.28 -2.74 -4.53
N ALA A 67 -3.32 -3.40 -5.05
CA ALA A 67 -4.44 -2.74 -5.71
C ALA A 67 -5.24 -1.83 -4.77
N ILE A 68 -5.49 -2.27 -3.53
CA ILE A 68 -6.15 -1.46 -2.50
C ILE A 68 -5.30 -0.23 -2.17
N LEU A 69 -3.99 -0.40 -1.97
CA LEU A 69 -3.08 0.71 -1.71
C LEU A 69 -3.07 1.75 -2.84
N PHE A 70 -3.11 1.32 -4.11
CA PHE A 70 -3.23 2.23 -5.25
C PHE A 70 -4.57 2.94 -5.31
N ARG A 71 -5.67 2.25 -4.95
CA ARG A 71 -7.00 2.86 -4.87
C ARG A 71 -7.04 3.96 -3.81
N GLU A 72 -6.44 3.70 -2.65
CA GLU A 72 -6.34 4.70 -1.60
C GLU A 72 -5.44 5.87 -2.01
N LEU A 73 -4.32 5.61 -2.69
CA LEU A 73 -3.47 6.67 -3.23
C LEU A 73 -4.22 7.57 -4.20
N TRP A 74 -5.07 6.99 -5.05
CA TRP A 74 -5.91 7.75 -5.97
C TRP A 74 -6.87 8.67 -5.21
N ASN A 75 -7.57 8.16 -4.21
CA ASN A 75 -8.48 8.96 -3.38
C ASN A 75 -7.72 10.10 -2.67
N TYR A 76 -6.59 9.80 -2.03
CA TYR A 76 -5.81 10.81 -1.29
C TYR A 76 -5.06 11.81 -2.18
N THR A 77 -4.78 11.47 -3.43
CA THR A 77 -4.06 12.38 -4.33
C THR A 77 -5.02 13.14 -5.23
N ILE A 78 -5.96 12.48 -5.88
CA ILE A 78 -6.85 13.09 -6.88
C ILE A 78 -8.06 13.72 -6.20
N ASP A 79 -8.75 12.99 -5.32
CA ASP A 79 -9.96 13.53 -4.69
C ASP A 79 -9.62 14.59 -3.64
N ALA A 80 -8.48 14.50 -2.97
CA ALA A 80 -8.01 15.55 -2.05
C ALA A 80 -7.68 16.87 -2.76
N ILE A 81 -7.23 16.84 -4.02
CA ILE A 81 -6.98 18.05 -4.84
C ILE A 81 -8.32 18.71 -5.21
N VAL A 82 -9.36 17.91 -5.46
CA VAL A 82 -10.68 18.41 -5.85
C VAL A 82 -11.53 18.82 -4.64
N ASN A 83 -11.41 18.13 -3.51
CA ASN A 83 -12.20 18.37 -2.30
C ASN A 83 -11.45 17.92 -1.01
N PRO A 84 -10.82 18.85 -0.27
CA PRO A 84 -9.98 18.51 0.90
C PRO A 84 -10.74 17.94 2.10
N LEU A 85 -12.08 17.94 2.08
CA LEU A 85 -12.94 17.37 3.12
C LEU A 85 -13.00 15.82 3.08
N VAL A 86 -12.55 15.19 1.99
CA VAL A 86 -12.57 13.73 1.82
C VAL A 86 -11.52 13.02 2.70
N ILE A 87 -10.46 13.71 3.09
CA ILE A 87 -9.35 13.17 3.92
C ILE A 87 -9.81 12.86 5.37
N GLY A 88 -11.03 13.26 5.76
CA GLY A 88 -11.58 13.01 7.09
C GLY A 88 -11.97 11.55 7.37
N HIS A 89 -12.10 10.71 6.34
CA HIS A 89 -12.40 9.28 6.47
C HIS A 89 -11.10 8.48 6.36
N ILE A 90 -10.28 8.55 7.40
CA ILE A 90 -9.09 7.71 7.53
C ILE A 90 -9.55 6.25 7.63
N ASP A 91 -9.28 5.46 6.59
CA ASP A 91 -9.45 4.02 6.66
C ASP A 91 -8.61 3.43 7.79
N TRP A 92 -9.27 2.53 8.53
CA TRP A 92 -8.86 1.88 9.78
C TRP A 92 -7.36 1.50 9.90
N SER A 93 -6.68 1.24 8.79
CA SER A 93 -5.26 0.85 8.76
C SER A 93 -4.29 1.93 9.28
N ILE A 94 -4.57 3.22 9.12
CA ILE A 94 -3.70 4.30 9.65
C ILE A 94 -3.96 4.53 11.16
N GLY A 95 -5.17 4.23 11.64
CA GLY A 95 -5.53 4.33 13.05
C GLY A 95 -4.70 3.40 13.96
N VAL A 96 -4.31 2.23 13.45
CA VAL A 96 -3.45 1.29 14.20
C VAL A 96 -2.05 1.87 14.42
N CYS A 97 -1.50 2.62 13.46
CA CYS A 97 -0.18 3.25 13.59
C CYS A 97 -0.20 4.44 14.58
N ARG A 98 -1.34 5.10 14.78
CA ARG A 98 -1.51 6.17 15.79
C ARG A 98 -1.69 5.64 17.21
N SER A 99 -2.19 4.41 17.40
CA SER A 99 -2.44 3.85 18.74
C SER A 99 -1.19 3.29 19.44
N LEU A 100 -0.02 3.35 18.80
CA LEU A 100 1.24 2.80 19.30
C LEU A 100 2.28 3.87 19.69
N HIS A 101 1.88 5.14 19.81
CA HIS A 101 2.74 6.21 20.34
C HIS A 101 2.00 7.06 21.36
#